data_AF-A0A520ETS2-F1
#
_entry.id   AF-A0A520ETS2-F1
#
_cell.length_a   1.000
_cell.length_b   1.000
_cell.length_c   1.000
_cell.angle_alpha   90.00
_cell.angle_beta   90.00
_cell.angle_gamma   90.00
#
_symmetry.space_group_name_H-M   'P 1'
#
loop_
_entity.id
_entity.type
_entity.pdbx_description
1 polymer ?
#
loop_
_entity_poly.entity_id
_entity_poly.type
_entity_poly.pdbx_seq_one_letter_code
_entity_poly.pdbx_strand_id
1 'polypeptide(L)'
;MAKKVTVTLIDDVDQEASADETVEFGLDGVQYEIDLSSDNAAKLREQLDVWVSHARKVSSRKRGKTVAAPAATKSRVSVDREQSAAIREWARKNNKKVSARGRISAEIIDAYNKAN
;
A
#
# COMPACT_ATOMS: atom_id res chain seq x y z
N MET A 1 -35.03 33.76 12.83
CA MET A 1 -33.64 34.17 12.53
C MET A 1 -33.09 33.19 11.48
N ALA A 2 -32.34 33.65 10.48
CA ALA A 2 -31.78 32.79 9.43
C ALA A 2 -30.26 32.96 9.34
N LYS A 3 -29.52 31.86 9.11
CA LYS A 3 -28.05 31.81 9.01
C LYS A 3 -27.64 31.06 7.75
N LYS A 4 -26.68 31.60 6.99
CA LYS A 4 -26.00 30.92 5.88
C LYS A 4 -24.54 30.65 6.29
N VAL A 5 -24.11 29.39 6.19
CA VAL A 5 -22.71 28.97 6.39
C VAL A 5 -22.18 28.48 5.06
N THR A 6 -21.03 28.98 4.64
CA THR A 6 -20.35 28.56 3.41
C THR A 6 -19.01 27.96 3.83
N VAL A 7 -18.69 26.77 3.32
CA VAL A 7 -17.41 26.08 3.53
C VAL A 7 -16.73 26.01 2.17
N THR A 8 -15.49 26.50 2.11
CA THR A 8 -14.69 26.54 0.89
C THR A 8 -13.33 25.91 1.16
N LEU A 9 -12.85 25.10 0.22
CA LEU A 9 -11.47 24.62 0.21
C LEU A 9 -10.60 25.73 -0.38
N ILE A 10 -9.55 26.12 0.33
CA ILE A 10 -8.67 27.24 -0.02
C ILE A 10 -7.27 26.68 -0.28
N ASP A 11 -6.58 27.26 -1.25
CA ASP A 11 -5.19 26.94 -1.57
C ASP A 11 -4.27 27.28 -0.39
N ASP A 12 -3.51 26.31 0.10
CA ASP A 12 -2.65 26.46 1.29
C ASP A 12 -1.46 27.41 1.08
N VAL A 13 -1.06 27.67 -0.18
CA VAL A 13 0.12 28.48 -0.52
C VAL A 13 -0.21 29.96 -0.59
N ASP A 14 -1.26 30.33 -1.34
CA ASP A 14 -1.66 31.73 -1.47
C ASP A 14 -2.77 32.15 -0.50
N GLN A 15 -3.51 31.19 0.07
CA GLN A 15 -4.61 31.40 1.03
C GLN A 15 -5.74 32.30 0.52
N GLU A 16 -5.81 32.53 -0.78
CA GLU A 16 -6.79 33.42 -1.42
C GLU A 16 -7.62 32.65 -2.46
N ALA A 17 -6.98 31.81 -3.26
CA ALA A 17 -7.66 31.02 -4.29
C ALA A 17 -8.39 29.82 -3.71
N SER A 18 -9.42 29.34 -4.41
CA SER A 18 -10.00 28.03 -4.11
C SER A 18 -9.03 26.92 -4.51
N ALA A 19 -8.87 25.92 -3.66
CA ALA A 19 -8.13 24.72 -4.02
C ALA A 19 -9.00 23.79 -4.89
N ASP A 20 -8.35 23.20 -5.90
CA ASP A 20 -8.96 22.27 -6.86
C ASP A 20 -8.60 20.81 -6.54
N GLU A 21 -7.43 20.57 -5.95
CA GLU A 21 -6.94 19.22 -5.64
C GLU A 21 -6.03 19.17 -4.40
N THR A 22 -5.99 18.03 -3.73
CA THR A 22 -5.03 17.72 -2.68
C THR A 22 -3.84 16.95 -3.27
N VAL A 23 -2.62 17.43 -3.08
CA VAL A 23 -1.40 16.79 -3.58
C VAL A 23 -0.63 16.13 -2.44
N GLU A 24 -0.38 14.81 -2.57
CA GLU A 24 0.53 14.07 -1.69
C GLU A 24 1.97 14.16 -2.17
N PHE A 25 2.91 14.53 -1.29
CA PHE A 25 4.36 14.50 -1.56
C PHE A 25 5.16 14.08 -0.33
N GLY A 26 6.48 13.94 -0.46
CA GLY A 26 7.32 13.53 0.66
C GLY A 26 8.74 14.06 0.58
N LEU A 27 9.33 14.30 1.75
CA LEU A 27 10.70 14.78 1.93
C LEU A 27 11.27 14.14 3.20
N ASP A 28 12.49 13.60 3.12
CA ASP A 28 13.20 12.98 4.25
C ASP A 28 12.41 11.92 5.02
N GLY A 29 11.54 11.18 4.31
CA GLY A 29 10.71 10.11 4.88
C GLY A 29 9.44 10.59 5.57
N VAL A 30 9.18 11.90 5.59
CA VAL A 30 7.91 12.50 6.04
C VAL A 30 6.99 12.70 4.85
N GLN A 31 5.72 12.31 5.01
CA GLN A 31 4.68 12.50 3.99
C GLN A 31 3.85 13.74 4.33
N TYR A 32 3.53 14.51 3.30
CA TYR A 32 2.76 15.75 3.38
C TYR A 32 1.58 15.67 2.41
N GLU A 33 0.50 16.35 2.79
CA GLU A 33 -0.66 16.65 1.95
C GLU A 33 -0.80 18.18 1.91
N ILE A 34 -1.21 18.72 0.77
CA ILE A 34 -1.41 20.15 0.57
C ILE A 34 -2.57 20.38 -0.41
N ASP A 35 -3.51 21.26 -0.06
CA ASP A 35 -4.64 21.63 -0.91
C ASP A 35 -4.23 22.80 -1.81
N LEU A 36 -4.33 22.62 -3.13
CA LEU A 36 -3.81 23.56 -4.13
C LEU A 36 -4.83 23.81 -5.25
N SER A 37 -4.81 25.03 -5.78
CA SER A 37 -5.34 25.36 -7.09
C SER A 37 -4.58 24.60 -8.19
N SER A 38 -5.21 24.43 -9.35
CA SER A 38 -4.62 23.72 -10.49
C SER A 38 -3.26 24.29 -10.91
N ASP A 39 -3.10 25.62 -10.85
CA ASP A 39 -1.86 26.30 -11.23
C ASP A 39 -0.73 26.03 -10.22
N ASN A 40 -1.01 26.12 -8.92
CA ASN A 40 -0.02 25.82 -7.89
C ASN A 40 0.34 24.33 -7.85
N ALA A 41 -0.64 23.45 -8.09
CA ALA A 41 -0.39 22.01 -8.19
C ALA A 41 0.50 21.67 -9.40
N ALA A 42 0.31 22.33 -10.54
CA ALA A 42 1.18 22.19 -11.70
C ALA A 42 2.61 22.67 -11.39
N LYS A 43 2.74 23.84 -10.75
CA LYS A 43 4.01 24.42 -10.34
C LYS A 43 4.80 23.50 -9.39
N LEU A 44 4.13 22.89 -8.40
CA LEU A 44 4.78 21.93 -7.50
C LEU A 44 5.35 20.73 -8.28
N ARG A 45 4.57 20.17 -9.21
CA ARG A 45 5.01 19.01 -10.02
C ARG A 45 6.18 19.37 -10.92
N GLU A 46 6.15 20.55 -11.55
CA GLU A 46 7.23 21.04 -12.40
C GLU A 46 8.53 21.24 -11.61
N GLN A 47 8.46 21.84 -10.41
CA GLN A 47 9.64 22.03 -9.56
C GLN A 47 10.25 20.70 -9.08
N LEU A 48 9.45 19.66 -8.91
CA LEU A 48 9.93 18.33 -8.54
C LEU A 48 10.49 17.54 -9.73
N ASP A 49 10.09 17.87 -10.96
CA ASP A 49 10.41 17.10 -12.18
C ASP A 49 11.92 16.97 -12.41
N VAL A 50 12.69 18.03 -12.15
CA VAL A 50 14.16 18.02 -12.29
C VAL A 50 14.81 16.94 -11.42
N TRP A 51 14.26 16.67 -10.24
CA TRP A 51 14.76 15.63 -9.34
C TRP A 51 14.21 14.25 -9.69
N VAL A 52 12.91 14.18 -9.99
CA VAL A 52 12.21 12.93 -10.31
C VAL A 52 12.77 12.28 -11.57
N SER A 53 13.11 13.08 -12.60
CA SER A 53 13.70 12.61 -13.85
C SER A 53 15.08 11.94 -13.69
N HIS A 54 15.83 12.32 -12.66
CA HIS A 54 17.15 11.75 -12.33
C HIS A 54 17.09 10.70 -11.21
N ALA A 55 15.94 10.55 -10.56
CA ALA A 55 15.75 9.65 -9.44
C ALA A 55 15.24 8.27 -9.88
N ARG A 56 15.50 7.26 -9.05
CA ARG A 56 14.85 5.94 -9.18
C ARG A 56 13.65 5.84 -8.25
N LYS A 57 12.57 5.23 -8.72
CA LYS A 57 11.45 4.85 -7.85
C LYS A 57 11.94 3.82 -6.82
N VAL A 58 11.98 4.21 -5.55
CA VAL A 58 12.07 3.25 -4.45
C VAL A 58 10.67 2.72 -4.20
N SER A 59 10.51 1.40 -4.15
CA SER A 59 9.22 0.83 -3.75
C SER A 59 8.99 1.24 -2.30
N SER A 60 8.19 2.29 -2.09
CA SER A 60 7.44 2.40 -0.86
C SER A 60 6.53 1.18 -0.90
N ARG A 61 6.85 0.17 -0.09
CA ARG A 61 5.90 -0.91 0.18
C ARG A 61 4.77 -0.21 0.90
N LYS A 62 3.85 0.40 0.13
CA LYS A 62 2.64 1.08 0.60
C LYS A 62 2.12 0.15 1.66
N ARG A 63 2.19 0.59 2.92
CA ARG A 63 1.64 -0.16 4.05
C ARG A 63 0.16 -0.21 3.70
N GLY A 64 -0.20 -1.27 2.99
CA GLY A 64 -1.51 -1.44 2.43
C GLY A 64 -2.45 -1.21 3.58
N LYS A 65 -3.40 -0.31 3.36
CA LYS A 65 -4.55 -0.06 4.21
C LYS A 65 -5.26 -1.40 4.44
N THR A 66 -4.76 -2.23 5.35
CA THR A 66 -5.46 -3.37 5.91
C THR A 66 -6.09 -2.86 7.18
N VAL A 67 -7.28 -2.31 7.00
CA VAL A 67 -8.34 -2.40 7.99
C VAL A 67 -8.54 -3.90 8.24
N ALA A 68 -7.99 -4.44 9.33
CA ALA A 68 -8.44 -5.65 10.04
C ALA A 68 -7.49 -5.99 11.20
N ALA A 69 -7.94 -5.65 12.42
CA ALA A 69 -7.71 -6.28 13.73
C ALA A 69 -6.28 -6.54 14.26
N PRO A 70 -6.03 -6.32 15.57
CA PRO A 70 -4.80 -6.78 16.22
C PRO A 70 -4.96 -8.28 16.52
N ALA A 71 -4.45 -9.14 15.66
CA ALA A 71 -4.33 -10.56 15.95
C ALA A 71 -2.85 -10.96 15.98
N ALA A 72 -2.40 -11.21 17.20
CA ALA A 72 -1.24 -11.99 17.64
C ALA A 72 -0.19 -12.37 16.58
N THR A 73 1.03 -11.93 16.88
CA THR A 73 2.31 -12.40 16.38
C THR A 73 2.36 -13.94 16.26
N LYS A 74 2.00 -14.47 15.10
CA LYS A 74 2.53 -15.76 14.63
C LYS A 74 3.54 -15.44 13.55
N SER A 75 4.82 -15.52 13.93
CA SER A 75 5.96 -15.59 13.02
C SER A 75 5.58 -16.46 11.83
N ARG A 76 5.47 -15.85 10.65
CA ARG A 76 5.15 -16.57 9.42
C ARG A 76 6.38 -17.37 9.05
N VAL A 77 6.35 -18.67 9.32
CA VAL A 77 7.34 -19.64 8.84
C VAL A 77 7.42 -19.46 7.32
N SER A 78 8.54 -18.93 6.84
CA SER A 78 8.89 -18.99 5.43
C SER A 78 9.21 -20.44 5.13
N VAL A 79 8.22 -21.17 4.63
CA VAL A 79 8.44 -22.52 4.09
C VAL A 79 9.41 -22.38 2.92
N ASP A 80 10.58 -23.00 3.04
CA ASP A 80 11.61 -22.97 2.01
C ASP A 80 11.09 -23.48 0.66
N ARG A 81 11.80 -23.16 -0.44
CA ARG A 81 11.33 -23.52 -1.79
C ARG A 81 11.18 -25.03 -1.95
N GLU A 82 12.09 -25.79 -1.35
CA GLU A 82 12.09 -27.26 -1.32
C GLU A 82 10.90 -27.80 -0.54
N GLN A 83 10.65 -27.27 0.67
CA GLN A 83 9.50 -27.68 1.47
C GLN A 83 8.19 -27.34 0.75
N SER A 84 8.10 -26.18 0.11
CA SER A 84 6.94 -25.79 -0.68
C SER A 84 6.68 -26.75 -1.85
N ALA A 85 7.71 -27.34 -2.45
CA ALA A 85 7.52 -28.37 -3.48
C ALA A 85 6.93 -29.65 -2.86
N ALA A 86 7.50 -30.09 -1.73
CA ALA A 86 7.04 -31.28 -1.01
C ALA A 86 5.58 -31.18 -0.55
N ILE A 87 5.15 -30.06 0.04
CA ILE A 87 3.74 -29.93 0.48
C ILE A 87 2.78 -29.85 -0.72
N ARG A 88 3.20 -29.31 -1.88
CA ARG A 88 2.35 -29.35 -3.10
C ARG A 88 2.18 -30.75 -3.64
N GLU A 89 3.23 -31.56 -3.66
CA GLU A 89 3.15 -32.96 -4.09
C GLU A 89 2.27 -33.78 -3.15
N TRP A 90 2.48 -33.61 -1.85
CA TRP A 90 1.62 -34.23 -0.85
C TRP A 90 0.16 -33.78 -1.00
N ALA A 91 -0.10 -32.49 -1.21
CA ALA A 91 -1.45 -31.96 -1.40
C ALA A 91 -2.14 -32.57 -2.63
N ARG A 92 -1.43 -32.70 -3.77
CA ARG A 92 -1.97 -33.36 -4.98
C ARG A 92 -2.28 -34.83 -4.73
N LYS A 93 -1.41 -35.55 -4.03
CA LYS A 93 -1.63 -36.97 -3.66
C LYS A 93 -2.82 -37.15 -2.72
N ASN A 94 -3.08 -36.18 -1.85
CA ASN A 94 -4.17 -36.21 -0.86
C ASN A 94 -5.45 -35.49 -1.35
N ASN A 95 -5.59 -35.28 -2.66
CA ASN A 95 -6.73 -34.59 -3.28
C ASN A 95 -7.05 -33.21 -2.66
N LYS A 96 -6.03 -32.49 -2.17
CA LYS A 96 -6.15 -31.12 -1.65
C LYS A 96 -5.92 -30.11 -2.78
N LYS A 97 -6.79 -29.10 -2.87
CA LYS A 97 -6.73 -28.04 -3.88
C LYS A 97 -5.55 -27.09 -3.61
N VAL A 98 -4.45 -27.24 -4.35
CA VAL A 98 -3.24 -26.42 -4.21
C VAL A 98 -2.92 -25.66 -5.50
N SER A 99 -2.48 -24.41 -5.40
CA SER A 99 -2.04 -23.62 -6.55
C SER A 99 -0.76 -24.19 -7.16
N ALA A 100 -0.65 -24.17 -8.49
CA ALA A 100 0.53 -24.62 -9.23
C ALA A 100 1.78 -23.77 -8.92
N ARG A 101 1.61 -22.48 -8.61
CA ARG A 101 2.69 -21.55 -8.28
C ARG A 101 2.27 -20.58 -7.16
N GLY A 102 3.27 -19.99 -6.51
CA GLY A 102 3.05 -19.01 -5.45
C GLY A 102 2.80 -19.62 -4.07
N ARG A 103 2.31 -18.79 -3.15
CA ARG A 103 2.11 -19.15 -1.73
C ARG A 103 1.07 -20.26 -1.59
N ILE A 104 1.37 -21.21 -0.71
CA ILE A 104 0.48 -22.33 -0.36
C ILE A 104 -0.44 -21.87 0.77
N SER A 105 -1.72 -22.25 0.74
CA SER A 105 -2.66 -21.88 1.80
C SER A 105 -2.22 -22.48 3.14
N ALA A 106 -2.42 -21.73 4.22
CA ALA A 106 -2.06 -22.16 5.57
C ALA A 106 -2.71 -23.50 5.94
N GLU A 107 -3.95 -23.72 5.50
CA GLU A 107 -4.67 -24.98 5.71
C GLU A 107 -3.95 -26.21 5.14
N ILE A 108 -3.27 -26.06 4.00
CA ILE A 108 -2.51 -27.16 3.37
C ILE A 108 -1.19 -27.39 4.10
N ILE A 109 -0.54 -26.32 4.55
CA ILE A 109 0.69 -26.40 5.34
C ILE A 109 0.40 -27.10 6.67
N ASP A 110 -0.67 -26.71 7.36
CA ASP A 110 -1.07 -27.33 8.62
C ASP A 110 -1.49 -28.80 8.42
N ALA A 111 -2.18 -29.12 7.32
CA ALA A 111 -2.54 -30.50 7.01
C ALA A 111 -1.30 -31.37 6.73
N TYR A 112 -0.29 -30.81 6.05
CA TYR A 112 1.00 -31.49 5.81
C TYR A 112 1.78 -31.71 7.12
N ASN A 113 1.83 -30.71 7.99
CA ASN A 113 2.49 -30.79 9.30
C ASN A 113 1.77 -31.71 10.31
N LYS A 114 0.49 -32.03 10.08
CA LYS A 114 -0.24 -33.02 10.88
C LYS A 114 -0.05 -34.45 10.38
N ALA A 115 0.34 -34.60 9.11
CA ALA A 115 0.52 -35.88 8.46
C ALA A 115 1.97 -36.37 8.50
N ASN A 116 2.92 -35.56 8.98
CA ASN A 116 4.33 -35.88 9.21
C ASN A 116 4.74 -35.40 10.60
#